data_AF-A0A354T333-F1
#
_entry.id   AF-A0A354T333-F1
#
_cell.length_a   1.000
_cell.length_b   1.000
_cell.length_c   1.000
_cell.angle_alpha   90.00
_cell.angle_beta   90.00
_cell.angle_gamma   90.00
#
_symmetry.space_group_name_H-M   'P 1'
#
loop_
_entity.id
_entity.type
_entity.pdbx_description
1 polymer ?
#
loop_
_entity_poly.entity_id
_entity_poly.type
_entity_poly.pdbx_seq_one_letter_code
_entity_poly.pdbx_strand_id
1 'polypeptide(L)' 'TGGDGKLAPVLARAAVATGCDGVFMETHPDPAKAFSDGPNQIPLAEIAGVVETLRKIHALVRDIA' A
#
# COMPACT_ATOMS: atom_id res chain seq x y z
N THR A 1 -7.71 -17.47 -3.82
CA THR A 1 -7.80 -16.85 -2.49
C THR A 1 -8.68 -15.60 -2.60
N GLY A 2 -9.15 -15.03 -1.48
CA GLY A 2 -9.93 -13.78 -1.47
C GLY A 2 -9.10 -12.50 -1.40
N GLY A 3 -7.76 -12.61 -1.42
CA GLY A 3 -6.83 -11.51 -1.17
C GLY A 3 -5.77 -11.83 -0.11
N ASP A 4 -4.71 -11.01 -0.06
CA ASP A 4 -3.76 -10.98 1.07
C ASP A 4 -3.23 -9.55 1.28
N GLY A 5 -3.87 -8.83 2.20
CA GLY A 5 -3.52 -7.47 2.58
C GLY A 5 -2.10 -7.33 3.14
N LYS A 6 -1.45 -8.42 3.59
CA LYS A 6 -0.03 -8.37 4.01
C LYS A 6 0.91 -8.16 2.82
N LEU A 7 0.49 -8.58 1.62
CA LEU A 7 1.26 -8.38 0.40
C LEU A 7 1.06 -6.97 -0.17
N ALA A 8 -0.06 -6.29 0.11
CA ALA A 8 -0.35 -4.98 -0.48
C ALA A 8 0.76 -3.93 -0.20
N PRO A 9 1.24 -3.72 1.04
CA PRO A 9 2.38 -2.83 1.29
C PRO A 9 3.68 -3.27 0.61
N VAL A 10 3.91 -4.58 0.45
CA VAL A 10 5.11 -5.13 -0.20
C VAL A 10 5.10 -4.81 -1.69
N LEU A 11 3.98 -5.09 -2.36
CA LEU A 11 3.80 -4.84 -3.79
C LEU A 11 3.77 -3.35 -4.10
N ALA A 12 3.17 -2.52 -3.24
CA ALA A 12 3.19 -1.08 -3.39
C ALA A 12 4.62 -0.52 -3.35
N ARG A 13 5.49 -1.01 -2.46
CA ARG A 13 6.92 -0.62 -2.44
C ARG A 13 7.62 -1.00 -3.74
N ALA A 14 7.36 -2.19 -4.27
CA ALA A 14 7.93 -2.63 -5.54
C ALA A 14 7.46 -1.75 -6.70
N ALA A 15 6.16 -1.45 -6.79
CA ALA A 15 5.60 -0.60 -7.83
C ALA A 15 6.23 0.80 -7.82
N VAL A 16 6.32 1.43 -6.65
CA VAL A 16 6.96 2.75 -6.51
C VAL A 16 8.45 2.69 -6.84
N ALA A 17 9.16 1.63 -6.43
CA ALA A 17 10.57 1.43 -6.78
C ALA A 17 10.79 1.30 -8.30
N THR A 18 9.81 0.79 -9.05
CA THR A 18 9.85 0.73 -10.53
C THR A 18 9.50 2.04 -11.22
N GLY A 19 9.19 3.10 -10.47
CA GLY A 19 8.96 4.44 -11.02
C GLY A 19 7.50 4.76 -11.38
N CYS A 20 6.51 4.09 -10.77
CA CYS A 20 5.11 4.48 -10.97
C CYS A 20 4.82 5.87 -10.40
N ASP A 21 3.84 6.56 -10.99
CA ASP A 21 3.43 7.91 -10.56
C ASP A 21 2.46 7.91 -9.38
N GLY A 22 1.85 6.76 -9.07
CA GLY A 22 0.88 6.64 -7.98
C GLY A 22 0.54 5.20 -7.63
N VAL A 23 -0.12 5.04 -6.49
CA VAL A 23 -0.68 3.77 -6.02
C VAL A 23 -2.12 3.98 -5.57
N PHE A 24 -2.95 2.98 -5.77
CA PHE A 24 -4.28 2.88 -5.19
C PHE A 24 -4.26 1.76 -4.14
N MET A 25 -4.78 2.03 -2.94
CA MET A 25 -4.82 1.06 -1.85
C MET A 25 -6.16 1.18 -1.13
N GLU A 26 -6.79 0.04 -0.86
CA GLU A 26 -8.01 -0.02 -0.06
C GLU A 26 -7.66 -0.15 1.42
N THR A 27 -8.49 0.45 2.27
CA THR A 27 -8.29 0.43 3.72
C THR A 27 -9.61 0.36 4.46
N HIS A 28 -9.57 -0.16 5.69
CA HIS A 28 -10.72 -0.18 6.58
C HIS A 28 -10.25 -0.12 8.05
N PRO A 29 -11.03 0.50 8.96
CA PRO A 29 -10.72 0.49 10.40
C PRO A 29 -10.62 -0.92 10.99
N ASP A 30 -11.41 -1.85 10.45
CA ASP A 30 -11.44 -3.27 10.84
C ASP A 30 -11.69 -4.14 9.61
N PRO A 31 -10.64 -4.53 8.84
CA PRO A 31 -10.82 -5.27 7.57
C PRO A 31 -11.63 -6.56 7.70
N ALA A 32 -11.64 -7.19 8.87
CA ALA A 32 -12.44 -8.40 9.12
C ALA A 32 -13.96 -8.15 9.10
N LYS A 33 -14.40 -6.89 9.23
CA LYS A 33 -15.80 -6.48 9.18
C LYS A 33 -16.17 -5.73 7.90
N ALA A 34 -15.26 -5.64 6.93
CA ALA A 34 -15.55 -4.99 5.66
C ALA A 34 -16.61 -5.80 4.89
N PHE A 35 -17.61 -5.11 4.34
CA PHE A 35 -18.67 -5.74 3.54
C PHE A 35 -18.19 -6.20 2.15
N SER A 36 -17.06 -5.67 1.69
CA SER A 36 -16.36 -6.07 0.47
C SER A 36 -14.87 -6.01 0.69
N ASP A 37 -14.13 -6.91 0.04
CA ASP A 37 -12.66 -6.87 -0.11
C ASP A 37 -11.82 -6.79 1.18
N GLY A 38 -12.40 -7.17 2.32
CA GLY A 38 -11.71 -7.20 3.62
C GLY A 38 -10.33 -7.87 3.60
N PRO A 39 -10.15 -9.05 2.95
CA PRO A 39 -8.84 -9.68 2.86
C PRO A 39 -7.78 -8.89 2.07
N ASN A 40 -8.16 -7.93 1.22
CA ASN A 40 -7.23 -7.08 0.46
C ASN A 40 -6.88 -5.77 1.17
N GLN A 41 -7.71 -5.36 2.14
CA GLN A 41 -7.60 -4.05 2.78
C GLN A 41 -6.49 -4.00 3.82
N ILE A 42 -5.77 -2.88 3.85
CA ILE A 42 -4.79 -2.57 4.89
C ILE A 42 -5.55 -1.94 6.08
N PRO A 43 -5.26 -2.31 7.34
CA PRO A 43 -5.83 -1.63 8.50
C PRO A 43 -5.57 -0.11 8.46
N LEU A 44 -6.60 0.71 8.67
CA LEU A 44 -6.50 2.16 8.53
C LEU A 44 -5.42 2.78 9.42
N ALA A 45 -5.21 2.23 10.61
CA ALA A 45 -4.17 2.69 11.53
C ALA A 45 -2.74 2.52 10.98
N GLU A 46 -2.52 1.63 9.99
CA GLU A 46 -1.21 1.35 9.41
C GLU A 46 -0.91 2.19 8.16
N ILE A 47 -1.94 2.78 7.53
CA ILE A 47 -1.81 3.49 6.24
C ILE A 47 -0.79 4.62 6.30
N ALA A 48 -0.73 5.39 7.39
CA ALA A 48 0.23 6.48 7.52
C ALA A 48 1.68 6.00 7.39
N GLY A 49 2.04 4.90 8.05
CA GLY A 49 3.37 4.31 7.97
C GLY A 49 3.69 3.74 6.58
N VAL A 50 2.70 3.14 5.93
CA VAL A 50 2.82 2.66 4.55
C VAL A 50 3.10 3.82 3.60
N VAL A 51 2.28 4.87 3.62
CA VAL A 51 2.41 6.03 2.72
C VAL A 51 3.74 6.76 2.95
N GLU A 52 4.17 6.95 4.19
CA GLU A 52 5.48 7.56 4.46
C GLU A 52 6.64 6.73 3.89
N THR A 53 6.56 5.41 3.96
CA THR A 53 7.56 4.53 3.34
C THR A 53 7.55 4.66 1.82
N LEU A 54 6.36 4.65 1.20
CA LEU A 54 6.23 4.81 -0.25
C LEU A 54 6.75 6.15 -0.73
N ARG A 55 6.44 7.24 -0.03
CA ARG A 55 6.91 8.59 -0.35
C ARG A 55 8.43 8.69 -0.31
N LYS A 56 9.10 8.05 0.66
CA LYS A 56 10.56 7.99 0.74
C LYS A 56 11.18 7.25 -0.44
N ILE A 57 10.61 6.11 -0.84
CA ILE A 57 11.07 5.35 -2.00
C ILE A 57 10.85 6.18 -3.28
N HIS A 58 9.69 6.80 -3.43
CA HIS A 58 9.37 7.63 -4.59
C HIS A 58 10.37 8.78 -4.76
N ALA A 59 10.67 9.52 -3.69
CA ALA A 59 11.65 10.59 -3.71
C ALA A 59 13.04 10.07 -4.15
N LEU A 60 13.51 8.98 -3.54
CA LEU A 60 14.81 8.38 -3.86
C LEU A 60 14.91 7.97 -5.34
N VAL A 61 13.87 7.35 -5.89
CA VAL A 61 13.85 6.92 -7.30
C VAL A 61 13.91 8.12 -8.25
N ARG A 62 13.26 9.24 -7.90
CA ARG A 62 13.25 10.46 -8.72
C ARG A 62 14.55 11.24 -8.65
N ASP A 63 15.28 11.19 -7.53
CA ASP A 63 16.58 11.86 -7.40
C ASP A 63 17.69 11.16 -8.20
N ILE A 64 17.50 9.88 -8.57
CA ILE A 64 18.48 9.07 -9.33
C ILE A 64 18.22 9.14 -10.85
N ALA A 65 17.02 9.54 -11.27
CA ALA A 65 16.58 9.59 -12.67
C ALA A 65 16.88 10.96 -13.31
#